data_AF-A0A952U2N7-F1
#
_entry.id   AF-A0A952U2N7-F1
#
_cell.length_a   1.000
_cell.length_b   1.000
_cell.length_c   1.000
_cell.angle_alpha   90.00
_cell.angle_beta   90.00
_cell.angle_gamma   90.00
#
_symmetry.space_group_name_H-M   'P 1'
#
loop_
_entity.id
_entity.type
_entity.pdbx_description
1 polymer ?
#
loop_
_entity_poly.entity_id
_entity_poly.type
_entity_poly.pdbx_seq_one_letter_code
_entity_poly.pdbx_strand_id
1 'polypeptide(L)'
;MFERNKQKRALLAVMFASGLLNHTEPAHCEDAVLKSDPSIAEIAADSSLAPLSRAYFLLKFASAALENPYKPKALDRKTQDPATARMFRRRNYDSSPWDAALLPWAQTLCRRPSRVIGEHVQIADLAIREAIAELDSTVPQASKLQIYFIASRLSQITKNTVNEQFYKDKIEQAIDACEKSSNPSELEIKAVTTILGLMSYAIVPVLAPESRPAGGAVAQTAAEDRQFLEAEKLKLRSIALSDRLPVESQIRRRAHRDLSLWYSMLGRDVKAEQQKKILFELIGSTDDDFLWPQDAGCGHVVWWRIVSNREVVDCGMG
;
A
#
# COMPACT_ATOMS: atom_id res chain seq x y z
N MET A 1 51.44 -28.10 -39.12
CA MET A 1 50.58 -26.95 -39.51
C MET A 1 49.18 -26.98 -38.88
N PHE A 2 48.59 -28.15 -38.63
CA PHE A 2 47.23 -28.29 -38.06
C PHE A 2 47.08 -27.90 -36.57
N GLU A 3 48.13 -28.04 -35.74
CA GLU A 3 48.03 -27.72 -34.30
C GLU A 3 47.99 -26.23 -33.98
N ARG A 4 48.70 -25.39 -34.75
CA ARG A 4 48.67 -23.93 -34.60
C ARG A 4 47.27 -23.36 -34.85
N ASN A 5 46.46 -24.01 -35.69
CA ASN A 5 45.08 -23.59 -35.95
C ASN A 5 44.13 -23.97 -34.82
N LYS A 6 44.39 -25.08 -34.11
CA LYS A 6 43.61 -25.46 -32.92
C LYS A 6 43.89 -24.52 -31.75
N GLN A 7 45.15 -24.15 -31.54
CA GLN A 7 45.53 -23.17 -30.50
C GLN A 7 44.95 -21.78 -30.76
N LYS A 8 44.94 -21.29 -32.01
CA LYS A 8 44.31 -20.01 -32.35
C LYS A 8 42.79 -20.00 -32.11
N ARG A 9 42.10 -21.11 -32.41
CA ARG A 9 40.66 -21.25 -32.15
C ARG A 9 40.35 -21.33 -30.65
N ALA A 10 41.18 -22.03 -29.88
CA ALA A 10 41.04 -22.08 -28.42
C ALA A 10 41.28 -20.70 -27.78
N LEU A 11 42.29 -19.95 -28.24
CA LEU A 11 42.55 -18.58 -27.77
C LEU A 11 41.43 -17.60 -28.13
N LEU A 12 40.83 -17.72 -29.32
CA LEU A 12 39.65 -16.93 -29.69
C LEU A 12 38.43 -17.29 -28.83
N ALA A 13 38.20 -18.56 -28.53
CA ALA A 13 37.11 -18.99 -27.67
C ALA A 13 37.29 -18.52 -26.22
N VAL A 14 38.51 -18.54 -25.70
CA VAL A 14 38.84 -17.99 -24.37
C VAL A 14 38.68 -16.47 -24.35
N MET A 15 39.12 -15.75 -25.39
CA MET A 15 38.89 -14.30 -25.48
C MET A 15 37.39 -13.96 -25.58
N PHE A 16 36.59 -14.77 -26.27
CA PHE A 16 35.13 -14.58 -26.35
C PHE A 16 34.44 -14.88 -25.00
N ALA A 17 34.87 -15.93 -24.31
CA ALA A 17 34.34 -16.29 -23.00
C ALA A 17 34.77 -15.28 -21.91
N SER A 18 36.00 -14.78 -21.97
CA SER A 18 36.49 -13.71 -21.07
C SER A 18 35.86 -12.35 -21.37
N GLY A 19 35.52 -12.06 -22.64
CA GLY A 19 34.72 -10.88 -23.01
C GLY A 19 33.29 -10.95 -22.50
N LEU A 20 32.67 -12.14 -22.47
CA LEU A 20 31.33 -12.37 -21.91
C LEU A 20 31.31 -12.37 -20.37
N LEU A 21 32.41 -12.72 -19.71
CA LEU A 21 32.50 -12.80 -18.24
C LEU A 21 32.95 -11.49 -17.58
N ASN A 22 33.54 -10.55 -18.34
CA ASN A 22 33.98 -9.24 -17.82
C ASN A 22 33.07 -8.06 -18.20
N HIS A 23 31.91 -8.29 -18.81
CA HIS A 23 30.86 -7.27 -18.86
C HIS A 23 30.14 -7.18 -17.50
N THR A 24 30.81 -6.55 -16.55
CA THR A 24 30.15 -5.83 -15.45
C THR A 24 30.12 -4.34 -15.80
N GLU A 25 29.53 -4.04 -16.94
CA GLU A 25 28.90 -2.74 -17.19
C GLU A 25 27.43 -3.03 -17.47
N PRO A 26 26.51 -2.20 -16.95
CA PRO A 26 25.09 -2.43 -17.14
C PRO A 26 24.83 -2.53 -18.63
N ALA A 27 23.94 -3.44 -19.02
CA ALA A 27 23.37 -3.39 -20.35
C ALA A 27 22.73 -2.00 -20.50
N HIS A 28 23.47 -1.06 -21.11
CA HIS A 28 22.90 -0.01 -21.90
C HIS A 28 22.18 -0.74 -23.04
N CYS A 29 20.95 -1.17 -22.76
CA CYS A 29 19.91 -1.13 -23.77
C CYS A 29 20.06 0.24 -24.41
N GLU A 30 20.42 0.25 -25.69
CA GLU A 30 20.20 1.42 -26.52
C GLU A 30 18.82 1.96 -26.14
N ASP A 31 18.81 3.18 -25.61
CA ASP A 31 17.63 4.01 -25.49
C ASP A 31 17.07 4.15 -26.90
N ALA A 32 16.32 3.15 -27.36
CA ALA A 32 15.25 3.39 -28.30
C ALA A 32 14.38 4.40 -27.56
N VAL A 33 14.64 5.68 -27.86
CA VAL A 33 14.03 6.85 -27.24
C VAL A 33 12.56 6.52 -27.05
N LEU A 34 12.21 6.07 -25.85
CA LEU A 34 10.87 6.07 -25.35
C LEU A 34 10.56 7.54 -25.37
N LYS A 35 9.96 8.00 -26.48
CA LYS A 35 9.44 9.36 -26.59
C LYS A 35 8.61 9.49 -25.32
N SER A 36 9.09 10.31 -24.39
CA SER A 36 8.41 10.55 -23.14
C SER A 36 6.98 10.89 -23.52
N ASP A 37 6.02 10.09 -23.06
CA ASP A 37 4.63 10.41 -23.32
C ASP A 37 4.43 11.84 -22.80
N PRO A 38 3.98 12.77 -23.65
CA PRO A 38 3.93 14.18 -23.28
C PRO A 38 3.10 14.41 -22.01
N SER A 39 2.13 13.54 -21.73
CA SER A 39 1.31 13.56 -20.52
C SER A 39 2.12 13.22 -19.27
N ILE A 40 3.07 12.27 -19.36
CA ILE A 40 3.98 11.92 -18.24
C ILE A 40 4.89 13.12 -17.93
N ALA A 41 5.46 13.73 -18.97
CA ALA A 41 6.32 14.90 -18.82
C ALA A 41 5.56 16.12 -18.28
N GLU A 42 4.30 16.33 -18.71
CA GLU A 42 3.44 17.39 -18.21
C GLU A 42 3.14 17.23 -16.72
N ILE A 43 2.76 16.02 -16.27
CA ILE A 43 2.48 15.76 -14.85
C ILE A 43 3.77 15.94 -14.01
N ALA A 44 4.91 15.44 -14.48
CA ALA A 44 6.19 15.57 -13.78
C ALA A 44 6.66 17.04 -13.68
N ALA A 45 6.41 17.84 -14.73
CA ALA A 45 6.79 19.25 -14.76
C ALA A 45 5.81 20.19 -14.02
N ASP A 46 4.66 19.70 -13.55
CA ASP A 46 3.66 20.52 -12.87
C ASP A 46 4.13 20.95 -11.46
N SER A 47 4.77 22.11 -11.42
CA SER A 47 5.22 22.78 -10.20
C SER A 47 4.09 23.20 -9.25
N SER A 48 2.82 23.19 -9.69
CA SER A 48 1.67 23.49 -8.83
C SER A 48 1.26 22.34 -7.93
N LEU A 49 1.79 21.13 -8.18
CA LEU A 49 1.57 19.93 -7.40
C LEU A 49 2.74 19.68 -6.44
N ALA A 50 2.46 19.16 -5.25
CA ALA A 50 3.50 18.68 -4.35
C ALA A 50 4.12 17.37 -4.91
N PRO A 51 5.38 17.02 -4.55
CA PRO A 51 6.03 15.82 -5.09
C PRO A 51 5.23 14.52 -4.87
N LEU A 52 4.65 14.33 -3.69
CA LEU A 52 3.79 13.17 -3.39
C LEU A 52 2.53 13.13 -4.27
N SER A 53 1.99 14.29 -4.65
CA SER A 53 0.84 14.38 -5.56
C SER A 53 1.21 14.02 -6.99
N ARG A 54 2.35 14.51 -7.49
CA ARG A 54 2.85 14.12 -8.82
C ARG A 54 3.08 12.62 -8.89
N ALA A 55 3.75 12.04 -7.88
CA ALA A 55 3.94 10.59 -7.77
C ALA A 55 2.61 9.82 -7.83
N TYR A 56 1.61 10.25 -7.06
CA TYR A 56 0.29 9.62 -7.09
C TYR A 56 -0.38 9.68 -8.47
N PHE A 57 -0.38 10.84 -9.12
CA PHE A 57 -1.01 11.00 -10.43
C PHE A 57 -0.29 10.19 -11.52
N LEU A 58 1.03 10.12 -11.47
CA LEU A 58 1.83 9.28 -12.38
C LEU A 58 1.50 7.79 -12.19
N LEU A 59 1.34 7.29 -10.96
CA LEU A 59 0.91 5.89 -10.75
C LEU A 59 -0.54 5.66 -11.18
N LYS A 60 -1.43 6.65 -11.03
CA LYS A 60 -2.80 6.57 -11.57
C LYS A 60 -2.79 6.51 -13.09
N PHE A 61 -1.92 7.28 -13.73
CA PHE A 61 -1.68 7.21 -15.17
C PHE A 61 -1.18 5.83 -15.59
N ALA A 62 -0.19 5.28 -14.90
CA ALA A 62 0.30 3.93 -15.15
C ALA A 62 -0.81 2.88 -15.05
N SER A 63 -1.61 2.92 -13.97
CA SER A 63 -2.77 2.03 -13.82
C SER A 63 -3.78 2.19 -14.95
N ALA A 64 -4.09 3.42 -15.36
CA ALA A 64 -5.06 3.67 -16.43
C ALA A 64 -4.55 3.17 -17.79
N ALA A 65 -3.26 3.32 -18.07
CA ALA A 65 -2.62 2.82 -19.29
C ALA A 65 -2.72 1.29 -19.38
N LEU A 66 -2.62 0.58 -18.25
CA LEU A 66 -2.77 -0.88 -18.19
C LEU A 66 -4.23 -1.35 -18.36
N GLU A 67 -5.21 -0.53 -17.96
CA GLU A 67 -6.63 -0.90 -18.02
C GLU A 67 -7.30 -0.53 -19.35
N ASN A 68 -6.98 0.63 -19.91
CA ASN A 68 -7.60 1.13 -21.13
C ASN A 68 -6.57 1.81 -22.05
N PRO A 69 -5.98 1.06 -23.01
CA PRO A 69 -4.95 1.56 -23.92
C PRO A 69 -5.39 2.79 -24.72
N TYR A 70 -6.69 2.94 -24.97
CA TYR A 70 -7.26 4.00 -25.80
C TYR A 70 -7.61 5.29 -25.04
N LYS A 71 -7.46 5.35 -23.71
CA LYS A 71 -7.90 6.50 -22.89
C LYS A 71 -6.87 7.20 -21.98
N PRO A 72 -5.53 7.11 -22.15
CA PRO A 72 -4.61 7.89 -21.30
C PRO A 72 -4.89 9.41 -21.36
N LYS A 73 -5.24 9.94 -22.55
CA LYS A 73 -5.63 11.35 -22.76
C LYS A 73 -6.88 11.81 -21.99
N ALA A 74 -7.75 10.88 -21.57
CA ALA A 74 -8.93 11.21 -20.77
C ALA A 74 -8.59 11.38 -19.29
N LEU A 75 -7.46 10.82 -18.84
CA LEU A 75 -6.94 11.03 -17.49
C LEU A 75 -6.25 12.41 -17.38
N ASP A 76 -5.58 12.85 -18.45
CA ASP A 76 -5.01 14.21 -18.61
C ASP A 76 -6.03 15.32 -18.33
N ARG A 77 -7.26 15.16 -18.80
CA ARG A 77 -8.35 16.11 -18.52
C ARG A 77 -8.87 16.04 -17.07
N LYS A 78 -8.66 14.92 -16.37
CA LYS A 78 -9.09 14.72 -14.97
C LYS A 78 -8.03 15.14 -13.96
N THR A 79 -6.74 15.05 -14.30
CA THR A 79 -5.64 15.64 -13.53
C THR A 79 -5.68 17.17 -13.61
N GLN A 80 -6.10 17.71 -14.75
CA GLN A 80 -6.38 19.14 -14.94
C GLN A 80 -7.73 19.61 -14.34
N ASP A 81 -8.59 18.71 -13.86
CA ASP A 81 -9.88 19.09 -13.25
C ASP A 81 -9.64 19.82 -11.91
N PRO A 82 -10.01 21.10 -11.79
CA PRO A 82 -9.86 21.86 -10.57
C PRO A 82 -10.57 21.21 -9.38
N ALA A 83 -11.61 20.40 -9.57
CA ALA A 83 -12.31 19.70 -8.50
C ALA A 83 -11.46 18.58 -7.89
N THR A 84 -10.77 17.80 -8.72
CA THR A 84 -9.83 16.75 -8.27
C THR A 84 -8.64 17.38 -7.56
N ALA A 85 -8.04 18.43 -8.13
CA ALA A 85 -6.97 19.19 -7.47
C ALA A 85 -7.45 19.88 -6.17
N ARG A 86 -8.71 20.34 -6.11
CA ARG A 86 -9.32 20.91 -4.89
C ARG A 86 -9.53 19.87 -3.78
N MET A 87 -9.86 18.61 -4.09
CA MET A 87 -9.95 17.55 -3.07
C MET A 87 -8.63 17.39 -2.31
N PHE A 88 -7.49 17.61 -2.98
CA PHE A 88 -6.16 17.55 -2.37
C PHE A 88 -5.71 18.87 -1.72
N ARG A 89 -6.40 20.00 -1.96
CA ARG A 89 -6.09 21.32 -1.37
C ARG A 89 -6.90 21.67 -0.12
N ARG A 90 -8.00 20.96 0.19
CA ARG A 90 -8.81 21.21 1.39
C ARG A 90 -9.34 19.92 2.00
N ARG A 91 -8.83 19.56 3.19
CA ARG A 91 -9.62 19.21 4.39
C ARG A 91 -8.72 18.72 5.53
N ASN A 92 -8.90 19.35 6.69
CA ASN A 92 -8.41 18.91 8.00
C ASN A 92 -9.30 17.76 8.50
N TYR A 93 -8.85 16.53 8.34
CA TYR A 93 -9.32 15.41 9.16
C TYR A 93 -8.07 14.61 9.58
N ASP A 94 -8.12 14.01 10.77
CA ASP A 94 -6.98 13.35 11.45
C ASP A 94 -6.41 12.10 10.73
N SER A 95 -6.86 11.83 9.51
CA SER A 95 -6.19 10.96 8.54
C SER A 95 -5.59 11.82 7.43
N SER A 96 -4.30 11.64 7.14
CA SER A 96 -3.69 12.25 5.96
C SER A 96 -4.60 11.97 4.75
N PRO A 97 -5.05 12.99 3.98
CA PRO A 97 -5.96 12.81 2.84
C PRO A 97 -5.48 11.72 1.85
N TRP A 98 -4.17 11.47 1.86
CA TRP A 98 -3.50 10.40 1.14
C TRP A 98 -3.91 9.01 1.60
N ASP A 99 -3.99 8.73 2.91
CA ASP A 99 -4.38 7.42 3.43
C ASP A 99 -5.78 7.02 2.92
N ALA A 100 -6.72 7.96 2.92
CA ALA A 100 -8.10 7.73 2.49
C ALA A 100 -8.21 7.46 0.97
N ALA A 101 -7.33 8.05 0.16
CA ALA A 101 -7.33 7.89 -1.30
C ALA A 101 -6.49 6.70 -1.78
N LEU A 102 -5.35 6.45 -1.14
CA LEU A 102 -4.39 5.42 -1.52
C LEU A 102 -4.81 4.03 -1.04
N LEU A 103 -5.34 3.91 0.19
CA LEU A 103 -5.68 2.62 0.77
C LEU A 103 -6.73 1.84 -0.04
N PRO A 104 -7.91 2.41 -0.39
CA PRO A 104 -8.90 1.68 -1.20
C PRO A 104 -8.37 1.33 -2.59
N TRP A 105 -7.51 2.18 -3.15
CA TRP A 105 -6.91 1.93 -4.46
C TRP A 105 -5.88 0.80 -4.41
N ALA A 106 -4.99 0.79 -3.41
CA ALA A 106 -4.04 -0.30 -3.20
C ALA A 106 -4.76 -1.64 -2.99
N GLN A 107 -5.85 -1.66 -2.22
CA GLN A 107 -6.71 -2.84 -2.07
C GLN A 107 -7.31 -3.29 -3.42
N THR A 108 -7.77 -2.34 -4.23
CA THR A 108 -8.29 -2.64 -5.57
C THR A 108 -7.23 -3.31 -6.45
N LEU A 109 -5.98 -2.82 -6.41
CA LEU A 109 -4.87 -3.43 -7.14
C LEU A 109 -4.55 -4.85 -6.67
N CYS A 110 -4.66 -5.14 -5.37
CA CYS A 110 -4.47 -6.50 -4.84
C CYS A 110 -5.50 -7.51 -5.37
N ARG A 111 -6.70 -7.08 -5.78
CA ARG A 111 -7.77 -7.96 -6.27
C ARG A 111 -7.79 -8.14 -7.79
N ARG A 112 -7.02 -7.37 -8.56
CA ARG A 112 -7.13 -7.33 -10.03
C ARG A 112 -6.45 -8.53 -10.70
N PRO A 113 -7.15 -9.24 -11.62
CA PRO A 113 -6.50 -10.23 -12.48
C PRO A 113 -5.60 -9.56 -13.52
N SER A 114 -4.42 -10.15 -13.75
CA SER A 114 -3.29 -9.64 -14.53
C SER A 114 -3.48 -9.57 -16.06
N ARG A 115 -4.67 -9.19 -16.55
CA ARG A 115 -4.90 -9.09 -18.01
C ARG A 115 -4.34 -7.77 -18.54
N VAL A 116 -3.08 -7.81 -18.93
CA VAL A 116 -2.35 -6.66 -19.48
C VAL A 116 -2.44 -6.65 -21.00
N ILE A 117 -2.69 -5.47 -21.57
CA ILE A 117 -2.58 -5.23 -23.00
C ILE A 117 -1.14 -4.78 -23.28
N GLY A 118 -0.38 -5.59 -24.03
CA GLY A 118 1.08 -5.50 -24.13
C GLY A 118 1.63 -4.17 -24.64
N GLU A 119 0.88 -3.43 -25.46
CA GLU A 119 1.35 -2.19 -26.11
C GLU A 119 1.55 -1.01 -25.14
N HIS A 120 0.98 -1.05 -23.92
CA HIS A 120 1.04 0.05 -22.96
C HIS A 120 1.88 -0.25 -21.72
N VAL A 121 2.55 -1.41 -21.70
CA VAL A 121 3.43 -1.82 -20.60
C VAL A 121 4.60 -0.86 -20.44
N GLN A 122 5.24 -0.47 -21.54
CA GLN A 122 6.39 0.44 -21.51
C GLN A 122 6.01 1.83 -21.01
N ILE A 123 4.83 2.34 -21.40
CA ILE A 123 4.30 3.62 -20.94
C ILE A 123 4.00 3.57 -19.44
N ALA A 124 3.39 2.48 -18.97
CA ALA A 124 3.12 2.28 -17.56
C ALA A 124 4.41 2.19 -16.73
N ASP A 125 5.41 1.42 -17.18
CA ASP A 125 6.70 1.30 -16.51
C ASP A 125 7.46 2.64 -16.45
N LEU A 126 7.41 3.42 -17.53
CA LEU A 126 7.94 4.78 -17.54
C LEU A 126 7.27 5.65 -16.49
N ALA A 127 5.92 5.68 -16.47
CA ALA A 127 5.17 6.47 -15.49
C ALA A 127 5.44 6.02 -14.04
N ILE A 128 5.62 4.72 -13.79
CA ILE A 128 6.01 4.21 -12.47
C ILE A 128 7.39 4.73 -12.07
N ARG A 129 8.36 4.69 -12.99
CA ARG A 129 9.72 5.18 -12.71
C ARG A 129 9.73 6.68 -12.40
N GLU A 130 9.05 7.48 -13.21
CA GLU A 130 8.92 8.92 -12.95
C GLU A 130 8.22 9.19 -11.61
N ALA A 131 7.16 8.44 -11.28
CA ALA A 131 6.48 8.58 -10.00
C ALA A 131 7.41 8.39 -8.80
N ILE A 132 8.37 7.48 -8.90
CA ILE A 132 9.34 7.21 -7.84
C ILE A 132 10.46 8.25 -7.81
N ALA A 133 10.85 8.79 -8.96
CA ALA A 133 11.82 9.88 -9.04
C ALA A 133 11.32 11.15 -8.31
N GLU A 134 10.00 11.37 -8.27
CA GLU A 134 9.37 12.45 -7.50
C GLU A 134 9.47 12.28 -5.97
N LEU A 135 9.80 11.09 -5.47
CA LEU A 135 9.88 10.82 -4.02
C LEU A 135 11.23 11.23 -3.43
N ASP A 136 11.56 12.51 -3.52
CA ASP A 136 12.80 13.10 -3.01
C ASP A 136 12.92 13.06 -1.46
N SER A 137 14.02 13.57 -0.91
CA SER A 137 14.28 13.59 0.53
C SER A 137 13.31 14.48 1.33
N THR A 138 12.53 15.34 0.68
CA THR A 138 11.57 16.23 1.35
C THR A 138 10.27 15.51 1.72
N VAL A 139 9.94 14.42 1.03
CA VAL A 139 8.76 13.60 1.33
C VAL A 139 9.05 12.70 2.54
N PRO A 140 8.22 12.72 3.60
CA PRO A 140 8.39 11.83 4.75
C PRO A 140 8.39 10.35 4.36
N GLN A 141 9.28 9.57 4.96
CA GLN A 141 9.42 8.14 4.65
C GLN A 141 8.09 7.39 4.84
N ALA A 142 7.34 7.70 5.90
CA ALA A 142 6.01 7.15 6.17
C ALA A 142 5.04 7.33 4.99
N SER A 143 5.06 8.49 4.32
CA SER A 143 4.18 8.79 3.19
C SER A 143 4.61 8.07 1.90
N LYS A 144 5.91 7.79 1.73
CA LYS A 144 6.44 7.08 0.56
C LYS A 144 6.01 5.62 0.51
N LEU A 145 5.78 4.99 1.67
CA LEU A 145 5.56 3.54 1.74
C LEU A 145 4.35 3.05 0.95
N GLN A 146 3.24 3.80 0.98
CA GLN A 146 2.04 3.43 0.21
C GLN A 146 2.29 3.57 -1.30
N ILE A 147 3.07 4.57 -1.72
CA ILE A 147 3.48 4.77 -3.11
C ILE A 147 4.39 3.62 -3.56
N TYR A 148 5.38 3.22 -2.76
CA TYR A 148 6.21 2.05 -3.06
C TYR A 148 5.38 0.76 -3.16
N PHE A 149 4.39 0.57 -2.29
CA PHE A 149 3.52 -0.61 -2.36
C PHE A 149 2.72 -0.63 -3.66
N ILE A 150 2.09 0.48 -4.04
CA ILE A 150 1.34 0.60 -5.29
C ILE A 150 2.26 0.39 -6.50
N ALA A 151 3.45 1.01 -6.50
CA ALA A 151 4.44 0.84 -7.55
C ALA A 151 4.88 -0.62 -7.68
N SER A 152 5.14 -1.31 -6.58
CA SER A 152 5.45 -2.75 -6.56
C SER A 152 4.33 -3.58 -7.19
N ARG A 153 3.07 -3.29 -6.87
CA ARG A 153 1.92 -3.99 -7.48
C ARG A 153 1.79 -3.72 -8.97
N LEU A 154 1.99 -2.48 -9.41
CA LEU A 154 1.94 -2.13 -10.83
C LEU A 154 3.10 -2.78 -11.60
N SER A 155 4.32 -2.80 -11.03
CA SER A 155 5.47 -3.50 -11.61
C SER A 155 5.28 -5.01 -11.68
N GLN A 156 4.60 -5.60 -10.71
CA GLN A 156 4.20 -7.01 -10.76
C GLN A 156 3.24 -7.27 -11.94
N ILE A 157 2.28 -6.37 -12.16
CA ILE A 157 1.34 -6.45 -13.29
C ILE A 157 2.08 -6.34 -14.63
N THR A 158 3.04 -5.41 -14.75
CA THR A 158 3.88 -5.26 -15.96
C THR A 158 4.93 -6.34 -16.13
N LYS A 159 5.07 -7.26 -15.17
CA LYS A 159 6.11 -8.30 -15.09
C LYS A 159 7.53 -7.71 -15.03
N ASN A 160 7.67 -6.49 -14.56
CA ASN A 160 8.97 -5.86 -14.30
C ASN A 160 9.48 -6.29 -12.92
N THR A 161 10.09 -7.47 -12.87
CA THR A 161 10.55 -8.11 -11.62
C THR A 161 11.65 -7.31 -10.91
N VAL A 162 12.49 -6.58 -11.67
CA VAL A 162 13.55 -5.73 -11.13
C VAL A 162 12.95 -4.58 -10.32
N ASN A 163 12.01 -3.84 -10.91
CA ASN A 163 11.34 -2.75 -10.22
C ASN A 163 10.47 -3.25 -9.06
N GLU A 164 9.73 -4.34 -9.27
CA GLU A 164 8.93 -4.97 -8.23
C GLU A 164 9.78 -5.28 -6.98
N GLN A 165 10.94 -5.92 -7.17
CA GLN A 165 11.84 -6.28 -6.08
C GLN A 165 12.44 -5.04 -5.42
N PHE A 166 12.91 -4.06 -6.21
CA PHE A 166 13.46 -2.82 -5.67
C PHE A 166 12.46 -2.11 -4.73
N TYR A 167 11.18 -2.02 -5.10
CA TYR A 167 10.16 -1.40 -4.25
C TYR A 167 9.83 -2.24 -3.02
N LYS A 168 9.80 -3.58 -3.14
CA LYS A 168 9.64 -4.48 -1.99
C LYS A 168 10.78 -4.32 -0.99
N ASP A 169 12.01 -4.22 -1.47
CA ASP A 169 13.18 -4.03 -0.60
C ASP A 169 13.08 -2.71 0.16
N LYS A 170 12.61 -1.62 -0.47
CA LYS A 170 12.37 -0.34 0.21
C LYS A 170 11.29 -0.43 1.28
N ILE A 171 10.24 -1.22 1.04
CA ILE A 171 9.18 -1.47 2.02
C ILE A 171 9.73 -2.27 3.20
N GLU A 172 10.37 -3.42 2.95
CA GLU A 172 10.93 -4.27 4.01
C GLU A 172 11.99 -3.54 4.82
N GLN A 173 12.86 -2.74 4.19
CA GLN A 173 13.82 -1.89 4.91
C GLN A 173 13.14 -0.94 5.91
N ALA A 174 12.01 -0.35 5.52
CA ALA A 174 11.28 0.57 6.40
C ALA A 174 10.52 -0.18 7.51
N ILE A 175 9.96 -1.35 7.21
CA ILE A 175 9.35 -2.21 8.22
C ILE A 175 10.41 -2.62 9.26
N ASP A 176 11.56 -3.13 8.81
CA ASP A 176 12.68 -3.52 9.66
C ASP A 176 13.19 -2.36 10.51
N ALA A 177 13.34 -1.17 9.92
CA ALA A 177 13.78 0.02 10.64
C ALA A 177 12.80 0.39 11.76
N CYS A 178 11.50 0.34 11.48
CA CYS A 178 10.46 0.61 12.47
C CYS A 178 10.42 -0.47 13.56
N GLU A 179 10.57 -1.74 13.21
CA GLU A 179 10.59 -2.88 14.15
C GLU A 179 11.81 -2.82 15.09
N LYS A 180 12.97 -2.44 14.57
CA LYS A 180 14.24 -2.33 15.32
C LYS A 180 14.36 -1.03 16.11
N SER A 181 13.60 0.01 15.76
CA SER A 181 13.58 1.27 16.50
C SER A 181 13.06 1.05 17.92
N SER A 182 13.74 1.62 18.91
CA SER A 182 13.31 1.59 20.31
C SER A 182 12.11 2.51 20.57
N ASN A 183 12.04 3.64 19.86
CA ASN A 183 10.99 4.65 20.00
C ASN A 183 10.50 5.14 18.61
N PRO A 184 9.86 4.27 17.80
CA PRO A 184 9.28 4.70 16.54
C PRO A 184 8.14 5.69 16.79
N SER A 185 8.02 6.69 15.93
CA SER A 185 6.93 7.67 16.01
C SER A 185 5.58 7.01 15.69
N GLU A 186 4.49 7.59 16.21
CA GLU A 186 3.14 7.11 15.92
C GLU A 186 2.84 7.10 14.41
N LEU A 187 3.34 8.09 13.68
CA LEU A 187 3.18 8.18 12.22
C LEU A 187 3.91 7.04 11.49
N GLU A 188 5.11 6.65 11.94
CA GLU A 188 5.86 5.52 11.38
C GLU A 188 5.14 4.20 11.66
N ILE A 189 4.69 3.99 12.91
CA ILE A 189 3.89 2.81 13.27
C ILE A 189 2.63 2.76 12.39
N LYS A 190 1.89 3.86 12.27
CA LYS A 190 0.69 3.93 11.42
C LYS A 190 0.98 3.56 9.97
N ALA A 191 2.04 4.10 9.39
CA ALA A 191 2.40 3.82 8.00
C ALA A 191 2.79 2.35 7.81
N VAL A 192 3.67 1.82 8.67
CA VAL A 192 4.15 0.43 8.58
C VAL A 192 3.01 -0.57 8.80
N THR A 193 2.17 -0.37 9.82
CA THR A 193 1.00 -1.21 10.09
C THR A 193 0.01 -1.20 8.94
N THR A 194 -0.19 -0.05 8.29
CA THR A 194 -1.01 0.05 7.07
C THR A 194 -0.45 -0.81 5.94
N ILE A 195 0.87 -0.78 5.71
CA ILE A 195 1.51 -1.61 4.67
C ILE A 195 1.43 -3.10 5.01
N LEU A 196 1.72 -3.49 6.24
CA LEU A 196 1.56 -4.87 6.70
C LEU A 196 0.12 -5.35 6.52
N GLY A 197 -0.86 -4.48 6.77
CA GLY A 197 -2.27 -4.72 6.49
C GLY A 197 -2.55 -4.95 5.00
N LEU A 198 -1.99 -4.13 4.11
CA LEU A 198 -2.11 -4.26 2.66
C LEU A 198 -1.43 -5.54 2.12
N MET A 199 -0.27 -5.91 2.67
CA MET A 199 0.43 -7.16 2.36
C MET A 199 -0.32 -8.39 2.88
N SER A 200 -0.96 -8.30 4.04
CA SER A 200 -1.83 -9.37 4.53
C SER A 200 -3.06 -9.53 3.63
N TYR A 201 -3.68 -8.41 3.24
CA TYR A 201 -4.83 -8.38 2.34
C TYR A 201 -4.51 -8.91 0.92
N ALA A 202 -3.28 -8.71 0.46
CA ALA A 202 -2.77 -9.29 -0.77
C ALA A 202 -2.85 -10.81 -0.84
N ILE A 203 -2.76 -11.46 0.33
CA ILE A 203 -2.74 -12.93 0.48
C ILE A 203 -4.15 -13.43 0.79
N VAL A 204 -4.81 -12.82 1.78
CA VAL A 204 -6.19 -13.14 2.19
C VAL A 204 -7.03 -11.86 2.10
N PRO A 205 -7.84 -11.67 1.04
CA PRO A 205 -8.50 -10.40 0.71
C PRO A 205 -9.76 -10.11 1.56
N VAL A 206 -9.62 -10.21 2.87
CA VAL A 206 -10.64 -9.99 3.90
C VAL A 206 -10.37 -8.65 4.60
N LEU A 207 -11.39 -7.80 4.67
CA LEU A 207 -11.36 -6.54 5.43
C LEU A 207 -12.28 -6.64 6.62
N ALA A 208 -11.81 -6.10 7.75
CA ALA A 208 -12.68 -5.90 8.90
C ALA A 208 -13.86 -4.99 8.47
N PRO A 209 -15.11 -5.40 8.68
CA PRO A 209 -16.27 -4.61 8.30
C PRO A 209 -16.30 -3.27 9.06
N GLU A 210 -16.57 -2.16 8.39
CA GLU A 210 -16.64 -0.83 9.02
C GLU A 210 -18.01 -0.55 9.66
N SER A 211 -18.96 -1.49 9.56
CA SER A 211 -20.30 -1.38 10.13
C SER A 211 -20.79 -2.74 10.61
N ARG A 212 -21.65 -2.74 11.63
CA ARG A 212 -22.28 -3.97 12.12
C ARG A 212 -23.12 -4.61 11.00
N PRO A 213 -22.95 -5.91 10.70
CA PRO A 213 -23.79 -6.60 9.72
C PRO A 213 -25.23 -6.70 10.24
N ALA A 214 -26.21 -6.54 9.34
CA ALA A 214 -27.64 -6.49 9.67
C ALA A 214 -28.21 -7.77 10.31
N GLY A 215 -27.45 -8.86 10.38
CA GLY A 215 -27.81 -10.13 11.03
C GLY A 215 -26.88 -10.54 12.18
N GLY A 216 -26.00 -9.64 12.66
CA GLY A 216 -25.09 -9.88 13.78
C GLY A 216 -23.90 -10.83 13.50
N ALA A 217 -24.03 -11.76 12.57
CA ALA A 217 -22.96 -12.66 12.16
C ALA A 217 -22.10 -12.07 11.03
N VAL A 218 -20.79 -12.25 11.12
CA VAL A 218 -19.86 -11.90 10.04
C VAL A 218 -19.71 -13.10 9.09
N ALA A 219 -19.88 -12.87 7.79
CA ALA A 219 -19.78 -13.94 6.80
C ALA A 219 -18.36 -14.56 6.80
N GLN A 220 -18.30 -15.88 6.90
CA GLN A 220 -17.03 -16.61 6.86
C GLN A 220 -16.51 -16.70 5.43
N THR A 221 -15.21 -16.43 5.28
CA THR A 221 -14.48 -16.56 4.02
C THR A 221 -13.53 -17.75 4.14
N ALA A 222 -13.58 -18.66 3.18
CA ALA A 222 -12.62 -19.74 3.11
C ALA A 222 -11.25 -19.18 2.71
N ALA A 223 -10.22 -19.51 3.48
CA ALA A 223 -8.82 -19.28 3.14
C ALA A 223 -8.07 -20.59 3.34
N GLU A 224 -7.13 -20.89 2.45
CA GLU A 224 -6.25 -22.05 2.64
C GLU A 224 -5.39 -21.84 3.89
N ASP A 225 -5.13 -22.89 4.66
CA ASP A 225 -4.37 -22.78 5.92
C ASP A 225 -2.98 -22.16 5.71
N ARG A 226 -2.33 -22.45 4.58
CA ARG A 226 -1.04 -21.83 4.22
C ARG A 226 -1.16 -20.31 4.04
N GLN A 227 -2.17 -19.86 3.28
CA GLN A 227 -2.42 -18.44 3.06
C GLN A 227 -2.79 -17.73 4.37
N PHE A 228 -3.58 -18.39 5.21
CA PHE A 228 -3.91 -17.92 6.54
C PHE A 228 -2.65 -17.69 7.39
N LEU A 229 -1.76 -18.67 7.50
CA LEU A 229 -0.54 -18.56 8.31
C LEU A 229 0.38 -17.44 7.82
N GLU A 230 0.52 -17.29 6.49
CA GLU A 230 1.34 -16.24 5.90
C GLU A 230 0.74 -14.84 6.15
N ALA A 231 -0.57 -14.68 5.94
CA ALA A 231 -1.27 -13.44 6.21
C ALA A 231 -1.31 -13.08 7.71
N GLU A 232 -1.43 -14.09 8.58
CA GLU A 232 -1.43 -13.96 10.04
C GLU A 232 -0.08 -13.46 10.53
N LYS A 233 1.04 -13.98 10.00
CA LYS A 233 2.37 -13.48 10.36
C LYS A 233 2.51 -11.97 10.17
N LEU A 234 1.97 -11.43 9.07
CA LEU A 234 1.97 -10.00 8.79
C LEU A 234 1.06 -9.21 9.74
N LYS A 235 -0.13 -9.75 10.06
CA LYS A 235 -1.05 -9.15 11.04
C LYS A 235 -0.43 -9.09 12.44
N LEU A 236 0.27 -10.15 12.86
CA LEU A 236 0.92 -10.21 14.17
C LEU A 236 2.10 -9.22 14.26
N ARG A 237 2.90 -9.06 13.19
CA ARG A 237 3.90 -7.97 13.11
C ARG A 237 3.25 -6.60 13.30
N SER A 238 2.12 -6.36 12.64
CA SER A 238 1.37 -5.10 12.75
C SER A 238 0.87 -4.84 14.18
N ILE A 239 0.34 -5.86 14.87
CA ILE A 239 -0.09 -5.73 16.27
C ILE A 239 1.08 -5.46 17.18
N ALA A 240 2.20 -6.19 17.03
CA ALA A 240 3.38 -6.01 17.87
C ALA A 240 3.97 -4.58 17.79
N LEU A 241 3.83 -3.92 16.64
CA LEU A 241 4.18 -2.49 16.49
C LEU A 241 3.14 -1.58 17.14
N SER A 242 1.85 -1.85 16.92
CA SER A 242 0.75 -1.07 17.48
C SER A 242 0.71 -1.12 19.02
N ASP A 243 1.12 -2.25 19.60
CA ASP A 243 1.21 -2.46 21.05
C ASP A 243 2.28 -1.61 21.75
N ARG A 244 3.21 -1.01 20.99
CA ARG A 244 4.19 -0.04 21.51
C ARG A 244 3.56 1.32 21.80
N LEU A 245 2.35 1.58 21.30
CA LEU A 245 1.63 2.83 21.54
C LEU A 245 0.93 2.80 22.93
N PRO A 246 0.63 3.99 23.50
CA PRO A 246 -0.16 4.10 24.73
C PRO A 246 -1.51 3.39 24.63
N VAL A 247 -2.07 2.98 25.78
CA VAL A 247 -3.32 2.21 25.84
C VAL A 247 -4.53 3.00 25.32
N GLU A 248 -4.46 4.32 25.35
CA GLU A 248 -5.45 5.26 24.83
C GLU A 248 -5.38 5.42 23.31
N SER A 249 -4.30 4.92 22.68
CA SER A 249 -4.10 5.06 21.24
C SER A 249 -5.21 4.38 20.45
N GLN A 250 -5.85 5.16 19.59
CA GLN A 250 -6.87 4.71 18.65
C GLN A 250 -6.30 3.70 17.66
N ILE A 251 -5.04 3.85 17.26
CA ILE A 251 -4.36 2.92 16.35
C ILE A 251 -4.23 1.55 16.99
N ARG A 252 -3.77 1.50 18.25
CA ARG A 252 -3.63 0.25 19.00
C ARG A 252 -4.96 -0.47 19.19
N ARG A 253 -5.98 0.25 19.67
CA ARG A 253 -7.34 -0.30 19.86
C ARG A 253 -7.93 -0.80 18.54
N ARG A 254 -7.83 -0.01 17.47
CA ARG A 254 -8.27 -0.41 16.13
C ARG A 254 -7.57 -1.67 15.66
N ALA A 255 -6.28 -1.81 15.89
CA ALA A 255 -5.52 -2.98 15.45
C ALA A 255 -6.07 -4.28 16.06
N HIS A 256 -6.32 -4.34 17.38
CA HIS A 256 -6.90 -5.52 18.03
C HIS A 256 -8.34 -5.80 17.55
N ARG A 257 -9.15 -4.74 17.39
CA ARG A 257 -10.50 -4.83 16.83
C ARG A 257 -10.48 -5.44 15.43
N ASP A 258 -9.66 -4.90 14.54
CA ASP A 258 -9.58 -5.34 13.14
C ASP A 258 -9.03 -6.77 13.05
N LEU A 259 -8.10 -7.15 13.93
CA LEU A 259 -7.59 -8.52 13.99
C LEU A 259 -8.63 -9.51 14.53
N SER A 260 -9.39 -9.13 15.57
CA SER A 260 -10.49 -9.94 16.11
C SER A 260 -11.52 -10.24 15.01
N LEU A 261 -11.98 -9.20 14.31
CA LEU A 261 -12.94 -9.34 13.20
C LEU A 261 -12.36 -10.16 12.04
N TRP A 262 -11.08 -9.98 11.71
CA TRP A 262 -10.41 -10.77 10.68
C TRP A 262 -10.37 -12.27 11.03
N TYR A 263 -10.09 -12.61 12.29
CA TYR A 263 -10.16 -14.01 12.75
C TYR A 263 -11.59 -14.57 12.69
N SER A 264 -12.60 -13.82 13.15
CA SER A 264 -14.01 -14.25 13.07
C SER A 264 -14.44 -14.50 11.62
N MET A 265 -14.03 -13.63 10.70
CA MET A 265 -14.29 -13.79 9.26
C MET A 265 -13.63 -15.02 8.65
N LEU A 266 -12.61 -15.59 9.28
CA LEU A 266 -11.92 -16.79 8.83
C LEU A 266 -12.27 -18.03 9.67
N GLY A 267 -13.29 -17.93 10.54
CA GLY A 267 -13.72 -19.02 11.41
C GLY A 267 -12.67 -19.42 12.45
N ARG A 268 -11.86 -18.45 12.92
CA ARG A 268 -10.81 -18.64 13.93
C ARG A 268 -11.24 -18.09 15.28
N ASP A 269 -12.40 -18.52 15.76
CA ASP A 269 -13.13 -17.90 16.88
C ASP A 269 -12.31 -17.83 18.18
N VAL A 270 -11.53 -18.87 18.50
CA VAL A 270 -10.65 -18.86 19.69
C VAL A 270 -9.64 -17.71 19.64
N LYS A 271 -9.06 -17.44 18.45
CA LYS A 271 -8.13 -16.31 18.27
C LYS A 271 -8.86 -14.97 18.25
N ALA A 272 -10.08 -14.93 17.69
CA ALA A 272 -10.91 -13.74 17.68
C ALA A 272 -11.25 -13.29 19.11
N GLU A 273 -11.67 -14.22 19.97
CA GLU A 273 -11.99 -13.97 21.38
C GLU A 273 -10.77 -13.53 22.20
N GLN A 274 -9.59 -14.07 21.91
CA GLN A 274 -8.34 -13.62 22.54
C GLN A 274 -8.06 -12.14 22.24
N GLN A 275 -8.19 -11.71 20.97
CA GLN A 275 -7.96 -10.32 20.59
C GLN A 275 -9.05 -9.38 21.13
N LYS A 276 -10.29 -9.86 21.18
CA LYS A 276 -11.42 -9.14 21.78
C LYS A 276 -11.19 -8.88 23.26
N LYS A 277 -10.70 -9.87 24.01
CA LYS A 277 -10.34 -9.69 25.43
C LYS A 277 -9.28 -8.60 25.63
N ILE A 278 -8.22 -8.58 24.81
CA ILE A 278 -7.19 -7.54 24.88
C ILE A 278 -7.79 -6.16 24.58
N LEU A 279 -8.61 -6.06 23.53
CA LEU A 279 -9.31 -4.82 23.19
C LEU A 279 -10.17 -4.30 24.36
N PHE A 280 -10.92 -5.19 24.99
CA PHE A 280 -11.79 -4.89 26.11
C PHE A 280 -11.03 -4.41 27.34
N GLU A 281 -9.87 -5.02 27.62
CA GLU A 281 -8.94 -4.55 28.65
C GLU A 281 -8.41 -3.14 28.32
N LEU A 282 -8.07 -2.85 27.06
CA LEU A 282 -7.59 -1.52 26.62
C LEU A 282 -8.65 -0.42 26.68
N ILE A 283 -9.93 -0.77 26.51
CA ILE A 283 -11.05 0.17 26.58
C ILE A 283 -11.58 0.31 28.02
N GLY A 284 -11.45 -0.74 28.84
CA GLY A 284 -12.08 -0.82 30.16
C GLY A 284 -13.57 -1.19 30.09
N SER A 285 -13.97 -1.98 29.08
CA SER A 285 -15.36 -2.40 28.87
C SER A 285 -15.43 -3.80 28.28
N THR A 286 -16.51 -4.55 28.56
CA THR A 286 -16.77 -5.89 27.99
C THR A 286 -17.90 -5.90 26.95
N ASP A 287 -18.33 -4.72 26.50
CA ASP A 287 -19.46 -4.58 25.57
C ASP A 287 -19.01 -4.81 24.10
N ASP A 288 -19.65 -5.77 23.44
CA ASP A 288 -19.42 -6.13 22.05
C ASP A 288 -19.73 -5.00 21.07
N ASP A 289 -20.51 -4.00 21.50
CA ASP A 289 -20.77 -2.81 20.70
C ASP A 289 -19.50 -2.00 20.43
N PHE A 290 -18.43 -2.17 21.23
CA PHE A 290 -17.13 -1.54 20.98
C PHE A 290 -16.32 -2.17 19.83
N LEU A 291 -16.80 -3.25 19.22
CA LEU A 291 -16.26 -3.75 17.95
C LEU A 291 -16.75 -2.94 16.74
N TRP A 292 -17.74 -2.06 16.93
CA TRP A 292 -18.43 -1.33 15.88
C TRP A 292 -18.37 0.17 16.14
N PRO A 293 -18.43 1.02 15.09
CA PRO A 293 -18.62 2.45 15.30
C PRO A 293 -19.91 2.70 16.09
N GLN A 294 -19.81 3.53 17.11
CA GLN A 294 -20.90 3.96 17.96
C GLN A 294 -21.46 5.30 17.49
N ASP A 295 -22.76 5.52 17.67
CA ASP A 295 -23.37 6.81 17.39
C ASP A 295 -22.95 7.84 18.46
N ALA A 296 -22.33 8.94 18.03
CA ALA A 296 -21.95 10.06 18.87
C ALA A 296 -23.08 11.10 19.01
N GLY A 297 -24.15 10.98 18.22
CA GLY A 297 -25.19 11.98 18.03
C GLY A 297 -25.01 12.76 16.72
N CYS A 298 -26.10 13.33 16.19
CA CYS A 298 -26.13 14.12 14.94
C CYS A 298 -25.60 13.39 13.68
N GLY A 299 -25.63 12.06 13.66
CA GLY A 299 -25.10 11.27 12.53
C GLY A 299 -23.57 11.17 12.50
N HIS A 300 -22.88 11.61 13.55
CA HIS A 300 -21.45 11.37 13.72
C HIS A 300 -21.22 9.99 14.35
N VAL A 301 -20.29 9.23 13.78
CA VAL A 301 -19.86 7.94 14.36
C VAL A 301 -18.50 8.10 15.03
N VAL A 302 -18.36 7.52 16.22
CA VAL A 302 -17.10 7.43 16.97
C VAL A 302 -16.81 5.98 17.31
N TRP A 303 -15.55 5.58 17.23
CA TRP A 303 -15.20 4.17 17.39
C TRP A 303 -15.25 3.67 18.83
N TRP A 304 -15.00 4.54 19.81
CA TRP A 304 -15.11 4.21 21.23
C TRP A 304 -15.51 5.46 22.01
N ARG A 305 -16.75 5.50 22.53
CA ARG A 305 -17.17 6.53 23.48
C ARG A 305 -16.81 6.07 24.89
N ILE A 306 -15.80 6.66 25.50
CA ILE A 306 -15.58 6.49 26.94
C ILE A 306 -16.64 7.34 27.63
N VAL A 307 -17.74 6.73 28.05
CA VAL A 307 -18.83 7.45 28.72
C VAL A 307 -18.38 7.81 30.13
N SER A 308 -17.76 8.98 30.30
CA SER A 308 -17.54 9.57 31.63
C SER A 308 -18.83 10.23 32.09
N ASN A 309 -19.79 9.42 32.56
CA ASN A 309 -21.14 9.82 32.95
C ASN A 309 -21.99 10.46 31.83
N ARG A 310 -23.27 10.07 31.77
CA ARG A 310 -24.24 10.55 30.79
C ARG A 310 -24.52 12.05 31.00
N GLU A 311 -23.75 12.92 30.37
CA GLU A 311 -24.29 14.21 29.93
C GLU A 311 -24.98 13.96 28.59
N VAL A 312 -26.31 13.85 28.65
CA VAL A 312 -27.17 13.91 27.48
C VAL A 312 -27.00 15.31 26.89
N VAL A 313 -26.09 15.45 25.93
CA VAL A 313 -26.04 16.66 25.11
C VAL A 313 -27.20 16.53 24.14
N ASP A 314 -28.35 17.10 24.54
CA ASP A 314 -29.45 17.37 23.62
C ASP A 314 -28.87 18.19 22.46
N CYS A 315 -28.77 17.57 21.29
CA CYS A 315 -28.55 18.29 20.06
C CYS A 315 -29.81 19.11 19.79
N GLY A 316 -29.83 20.33 20.32
CA GLY A 316 -30.88 21.30 20.09
C GLY A 316 -31.05 21.52 18.59
N MET A 317 -32.19 21.10 18.06
CA MET A 317 -32.73 21.70 16.84
C MET A 317 -33.26 23.08 17.24
N GLY A 318 -32.44 24.11 16.99
CA GLY A 318 -32.79 25.52 17.01
C GLY A 318 -32.42 26.14 15.67
#